data_AF-A0A5K1BGY0-F1
#
_entry.id   AF-A0A5K1BGY0-F1
#
_cell.length_a   1.000
_cell.length_b   1.000
_cell.length_c   1.000
_cell.angle_alpha   90.00
_cell.angle_beta   90.00
_cell.angle_gamma   90.00
#
_symmetry.space_group_name_H-M   'P 1'
#
loop_
_entity.id
_entity.type
_entity.pdbx_description
1 polymer ?
#
loop_
_entity_poly.entity_id
_entity_poly.type
_entity_poly.pdbx_seq_one_letter_code
_entity_poly.pdbx_strand_id
1 'polypeptide(L)' 'MDEIKNVIEMMAAESLRCVAFAFRNYDMRNIPTIMEQREQWLIPDNDLSLLAIVGIK' A
#
# COMPACT_ATOMS: atom_id res chain seq x y z
N MET A 1 7.06 3.75 15.83
CA MET A 1 5.71 4.00 15.26
C MET A 1 5.45 5.50 15.15
N ASP A 2 5.94 6.30 16.10
CA ASP A 2 5.75 7.76 16.13
C ASP A 2 6.40 8.52 14.97
N GLU A 3 7.51 8.03 14.40
CA GLU A 3 8.18 8.68 13.28
C GLU A 3 7.31 8.77 12.01
N ILE A 4 6.57 7.70 11.69
CA ILE A 4 5.68 7.69 10.51
C ILE A 4 4.54 8.69 10.69
N LYS A 5 3.99 8.74 11.91
CA LYS A 5 2.91 9.68 12.24
C LYS A 5 3.38 11.12 12.09
N ASN A 6 4.57 11.45 12.60
CA ASN A 6 5.15 12.79 12.47
C ASN A 6 5.36 13.18 11.00
N VAL A 7 5.84 12.25 10.16
CA VAL A 7 6.01 12.49 8.71
C VAL A 7 4.67 12.78 8.03
N ILE A 8 3.61 12.04 8.37
CA ILE A 8 2.26 12.27 7.83
C ILE A 8 1.72 13.63 8.31
N GLU A 9 1.89 13.97 9.58
CA GLU A 9 1.44 15.26 10.13
C GLU A 9 2.15 16.43 9.46
N MET A 10 3.45 16.31 9.20
CA MET A 10 4.22 17.30 8.43
C MET A 10 3.70 17.42 6.99
N MET A 11 3.45 16.31 6.29
CA MET A 11 2.89 16.34 4.93
C MET A 11 1.49 16.97 4.90
N ALA A 12 0.65 16.67 5.90
CA ALA A 12 -0.68 17.25 6.02
C ALA A 12 -0.64 18.75 6.32
N ALA A 13 0.32 19.23 7.13
CA ALA A 13 0.53 20.66 7.39
C ALA A 13 0.83 21.44 6.10
N GLU A 14 1.56 20.83 5.17
CA GLU A 14 1.83 21.36 3.83
C GLU A 14 0.66 21.17 2.85
N SER A 15 -0.51 20.74 3.34
CA SER A 15 -1.71 20.44 2.55
C SER A 15 -1.51 19.37 1.46
N LEU A 16 -0.57 18.43 1.67
CA LEU A 16 -0.34 17.32 0.76
C LEU A 16 -1.30 16.17 1.06
N ARG A 17 -1.82 15.52 0.01
CA ARG A 17 -2.52 14.23 0.13
C ARG A 17 -1.48 13.13 0.32
N CYS A 18 -1.51 12.48 1.46
CA CYS A 18 -0.57 11.41 1.80
C CYS A 18 -1.02 10.08 1.17
N VAL A 19 -0.13 9.44 0.42
CA VAL A 19 -0.33 8.11 -0.18
C VAL A 19 0.75 7.17 0.33
N ALA A 20 0.35 6.08 0.99
CA ALA A 20 1.27 5.04 1.45
C ALA A 20 1.37 3.92 0.41
N PHE A 21 2.60 3.52 0.10
CA PHE A 21 2.92 2.39 -0.74
C PHE A 21 3.43 1.26 0.15
N ALA A 22 2.83 0.09 0.03
CA ALA A 22 3.21 -1.10 0.77
C ALA A 22 3.13 -2.33 -0.15
N PHE A 23 3.91 -3.35 0.17
CA PHE A 23 3.95 -4.59 -0.60
C PHE A 23 4.06 -5.79 0.32
N ARG A 24 3.78 -6.96 -0.22
CA ARG A 24 4.15 -8.24 0.40
C ARG A 24 4.78 -9.14 -0.63
N ASN A 25 5.62 -10.04 -0.15
CA ASN A 25 5.99 -11.20 -0.96
C ASN A 25 4.77 -12.10 -1.10
N TYR A 26 4.50 -12.55 -2.32
CA TYR A 26 3.39 -13.45 -2.61
C TYR A 26 3.85 -14.51 -3.59
N ASP A 27 3.45 -15.75 -3.34
CA ASP A 27 3.79 -16.85 -4.23
C ASP A 27 3.01 -16.71 -5.54
N MET A 28 3.73 -16.66 -6.66
CA MET A 28 3.14 -16.56 -7.99
C MET A 28 2.15 -17.70 -8.30
N ARG A 29 2.34 -18.88 -7.67
CA ARG A 29 1.42 -20.02 -7.81
C ARG A 29 0.04 -19.77 -7.22
N ASN A 30 -0.07 -18.82 -6.30
CA ASN A 30 -1.32 -18.43 -5.65
C ASN A 30 -2.03 -17.30 -6.42
N ILE A 31 -1.42 -16.74 -7.46
CA ILE A 31 -2.02 -15.69 -8.28
C ILE A 31 -2.84 -16.34 -9.40
N PRO A 32 -4.14 -16.04 -9.51
CA PRO A 32 -4.96 -16.55 -10.60
C PRO A 32 -4.41 -16.11 -11.97
N THR A 33 -4.19 -17.08 -12.84
CA THR A 33 -3.63 -16.86 -14.18
C THR A 33 -4.70 -16.62 -15.25
N ILE A 34 -5.94 -17.01 -14.96
CA ILE A 34 -7.10 -16.86 -15.85
C ILE A 34 -7.85 -15.58 -15.48
N MET A 35 -8.30 -14.83 -16.48
CA MET A 35 -8.83 -13.48 -16.31
C MET A 35 -10.10 -13.46 -15.46
N GLU A 36 -11.04 -14.38 -15.71
CA GLU A 36 -12.31 -14.48 -14.98
C GLU A 36 -12.09 -14.71 -13.47
N GLN A 37 -11.08 -15.51 -13.12
CA GLN A 37 -10.72 -15.75 -11.72
C GLN A 37 -10.01 -14.56 -11.10
N ARG A 38 -9.27 -13.79 -11.90
CA ARG A 38 -8.54 -12.61 -11.47
C ARG A 38 -9.47 -11.44 -11.13
N GLU A 39 -10.58 -11.30 -11.83
CA GLU A 39 -11.62 -10.30 -11.52
C GLU A 39 -12.30 -10.56 -10.17
N GLN A 40 -12.43 -11.84 -9.79
CA GLN A 40 -13.03 -12.24 -8.52
C GLN A 40 -12.00 -12.44 -7.39
N TRP A 41 -10.71 -12.19 -7.68
CA TRP A 41 -9.65 -12.50 -6.75
C TRP A 41 -9.60 -11.48 -5.61
N LEU A 42 -9.83 -11.97 -4.40
CA LEU A 42 -9.60 -11.20 -3.18
C LEU A 42 -8.10 -11.09 -2.95
N ILE A 43 -7.54 -9.94 -3.36
CA ILE A 43 -6.14 -9.62 -3.14
C ILE A 43 -5.90 -9.52 -1.63
N PRO A 44 -4.92 -10.25 -1.08
CA PRO A 44 -4.60 -10.16 0.33
C PRO A 44 -4.11 -8.75 0.70
N ASP A 45 -4.78 -8.14 1.68
CA ASP A 45 -4.50 -6.80 2.20
C ASP A 45 -3.78 -6.80 3.57
N ASN A 46 -3.47 -7.99 4.10
CA ASN A 46 -2.72 -8.18 5.34
C ASN A 46 -1.21 -8.38 5.11
N ASP A 47 -0.45 -8.26 6.21
CA ASP A 47 1.01 -8.49 6.29
C ASP A 47 1.84 -7.71 5.26
N LEU A 48 1.42 -6.48 5.00
CA LEU A 48 2.11 -5.57 4.09
C LEU A 48 3.30 -4.91 4.79
N SER A 49 4.44 -4.91 4.11
CA SER A 49 5.62 -4.12 4.46
C SER A 49 5.49 -2.73 3.84
N LEU A 50 5.54 -1.68 4.67
CA LEU A 50 5.56 -0.30 4.21
C LEU A 50 6.84 -0.03 3.41
N LEU A 51 6.67 0.47 2.19
CA LEU A 51 7.77 0.84 1.30
C LEU A 51 8.05 2.33 1.37
N ALA A 52 7.02 3.16 1.23
CA ALA A 52 7.15 4.61 1.17
C ALA A 52 5.83 5.33 1.52
N ILE A 53 5.94 6.61 1.88
CA ILE A 53 4.81 7.54 1.98
C ILE A 53 5.16 8.75 1.11
N VAL A 54 4.23 9.13 0.24
CA VAL A 54 4.41 10.23 -0.71
C VAL A 54 3.31 11.26 -0.49
N GLY A 55 3.68 12.53 -0.35
CA GLY A 55 2.75 13.65 -0.34
C GLY A 55 2.53 14.18 -1.76
N ILE A 56 1.28 14.25 -2.21
CA ILE A 56 0.90 14.69 -3.56
C ILE A 56 0.07 15.98 -3.46
N LYS A 57 0.29 16.91 -4.39
CA LYS A 57 -0.45 18.18 -4.51
C LYS A 57 -1.37 18.16 -5.73
#